data_AF-A0AAD6CC20-F1
#
_entry.id   AF-A0AAD6CC20-F1
#
_cell.length_a   1.000
_cell.length_b   1.000
_cell.length_c   1.000
_cell.angle_alpha   90.00
_cell.angle_beta   90.00
_cell.angle_gamma   90.00
#
_symmetry.space_group_name_H-M   'P 1'
#
loop_
_entity.id
_entity.type
_entity.pdbx_description
1 polymer ?
#
loop_
_entity_poly.entity_id
_entity_poly.type
_entity_poly.pdbx_seq_one_letter_code
_entity_poly.pdbx_strand_id
1 'polypeptide(L)'
;MSFGFSVGDIILCSQIAYRLFSSVTDGRKKASRDLKELEDTLFGLYCALNHLKRDHELILAKASTKPGDNTGQVHVQLGYMIKSCLETLEELDNATREYREAATKFARPEIGNQFGIMGQSSSKPAKKPLKVQWKRVLWDLRGESLSKYRTKLQSHTDAINLLLSTSIWLDEILQEASQFNNNVFQLVQALYASITISQPPPAFGSHGLMHSVRPQTYGPIAPPDSGQGPAIESESGGIIPGSKEIPDPTPQGLIALPLRPGAGYQKAKPPVLEHTIWQSGQYFKLPESIQAINESRRIVGKTEFEERQRQLASVQMDHRLPVPHASPPSRGAPAVDKMSRQLENIFKTLNVPEIDRMTTNDDLQTDIVAWMSKLEHLLEDLHVSPPNFDKQERNIIIGELSQLLVTLNRLIEDSQVGNRGVFYNACGSRIDHVFMQLRSLSTFCEKEIEEFEDERDDWKDDE
;
A
#
# COMPACT_ATOMS: atom_id res chain seq x y z
N MET A 1 -40.44 -4.32 -5.63
CA MET A 1 -39.74 -3.89 -6.85
C MET A 1 -38.25 -3.88 -6.54
N SER A 2 -37.51 -4.92 -6.93
CA SER A 2 -36.05 -4.96 -6.74
C SER A 2 -35.40 -4.28 -7.95
N PHE A 3 -35.02 -3.01 -7.81
CA PHE A 3 -33.96 -2.48 -8.64
C PHE A 3 -32.71 -3.27 -8.28
N GLY A 4 -32.35 -4.20 -9.16
CA GLY A 4 -31.13 -4.99 -9.01
C GLY A 4 -29.94 -4.05 -9.00
N PHE A 5 -29.01 -4.32 -8.10
CA PHE A 5 -27.69 -3.72 -8.10
C PHE A 5 -27.09 -3.80 -9.51
N SER A 6 -26.50 -2.70 -9.97
CA SER A 6 -25.95 -2.56 -11.31
C SER A 6 -24.43 -2.48 -11.26
N VAL A 7 -23.78 -2.82 -12.37
CA VAL A 7 -22.34 -2.53 -12.62
C VAL A 7 -22.04 -1.05 -12.37
N GLY A 8 -23.01 -0.17 -12.64
CA GLY A 8 -22.93 1.25 -12.34
C GLY A 8 -22.63 1.54 -10.86
N ASP A 9 -23.19 0.74 -9.95
CA ASP A 9 -22.98 0.90 -8.50
C ASP A 9 -21.55 0.48 -8.10
N ILE A 10 -20.98 -0.57 -8.73
CA ILE A 10 -19.57 -0.95 -8.53
C ILE A 10 -18.64 0.17 -8.99
N ILE A 11 -18.95 0.75 -10.16
CA ILE A 11 -18.18 1.85 -10.73
C ILE A 11 -18.24 3.07 -9.80
N LEU A 12 -19.43 3.40 -9.30
CA LEU A 12 -19.61 4.50 -8.37
C LEU A 12 -18.82 4.28 -7.08
N CYS A 13 -18.91 3.10 -6.46
CA CYS A 13 -18.12 2.74 -5.28
C CYS A 13 -16.62 2.88 -5.56
N SER A 14 -16.14 2.38 -6.71
CA SER A 14 -14.73 2.46 -7.10
C SER A 14 -14.26 3.91 -7.24
N GLN A 15 -15.09 4.77 -7.84
CA GLN A 15 -14.78 6.19 -8.01
C GLN A 15 -14.73 6.94 -6.67
N ILE A 16 -15.69 6.67 -5.77
CA ILE A 16 -15.71 7.29 -4.44
C ILE A 16 -14.50 6.82 -3.62
N ALA A 17 -14.19 5.52 -3.63
CA ALA A 17 -13.03 4.96 -2.94
C ALA A 17 -11.71 5.59 -3.45
N TYR A 18 -11.53 5.71 -4.76
CA TYR A 18 -10.34 6.34 -5.34
C TYR A 18 -10.24 7.85 -5.05
N ARG A 19 -11.36 8.56 -5.12
CA ARG A 19 -11.42 9.99 -4.77
C ARG A 19 -11.07 10.20 -3.29
N LEU A 20 -11.56 9.34 -2.41
CA LEU A 20 -11.21 9.37 -0.99
C LEU A 20 -9.73 9.06 -0.78
N PHE A 21 -9.24 7.97 -1.35
CA PHE A 21 -7.82 7.61 -1.35
C PHE A 21 -6.94 8.79 -1.76
N SER A 22 -7.15 9.36 -2.96
CA SER A 22 -6.37 10.50 -3.45
C SER A 22 -6.41 11.71 -2.52
N SER A 23 -7.57 12.02 -1.93
CA SER A 23 -7.71 13.13 -0.98
C SER A 23 -7.05 12.90 0.39
N VAL A 24 -6.88 11.63 0.76
CA VAL A 24 -6.19 11.21 1.98
C VAL A 24 -4.67 11.22 1.76
N THR A 25 -4.20 10.79 0.57
CA THR A 25 -2.78 10.70 0.21
C THR A 25 -2.14 12.04 -0.13
N ASP A 26 -2.92 13.02 -0.62
CA ASP A 26 -2.35 14.25 -1.16
C ASP A 26 -1.65 15.11 -0.09
N GLY A 27 -0.35 15.32 -0.26
CA GLY A 27 0.49 16.16 0.61
C GLY A 27 0.86 15.58 1.98
N ARG A 28 0.61 14.29 2.27
CA ARG A 28 0.80 13.71 3.61
C ARG A 28 1.84 12.58 3.68
N LYS A 29 3.12 12.93 3.48
CA LYS A 29 4.24 11.98 3.71
C LYS A 29 4.44 11.58 5.18
N LYS A 30 3.80 12.30 6.12
CA LYS A 30 3.84 12.12 7.58
C LYS A 30 2.42 12.05 8.16
N ALA A 31 1.57 11.22 7.55
CA ALA A 31 0.22 10.97 8.05
C ALA A 31 0.28 10.18 9.38
N SER A 32 -0.72 10.40 10.24
CA SER A 32 -0.95 9.53 11.42
C SER A 32 -1.14 8.07 10.98
N ARG A 33 -0.80 7.13 11.88
CA ARG A 33 -0.89 5.69 11.61
C ARG A 33 -2.28 5.28 11.12
N ASP A 34 -3.34 5.73 11.79
CA ASP A 34 -4.73 5.43 11.43
C ASP A 34 -5.10 5.91 10.02
N LEU A 35 -4.54 7.05 9.60
CA LEU A 35 -4.79 7.60 8.28
C LEU A 35 -4.08 6.80 7.18
N LYS A 36 -2.86 6.33 7.47
CA LYS A 36 -2.11 5.44 6.58
C LYS A 36 -2.79 4.08 6.45
N GLU A 37 -3.29 3.53 7.57
CA GLU A 37 -4.06 2.29 7.54
C GLU A 37 -5.38 2.46 6.78
N LEU A 38 -6.06 3.60 6.90
CA LEU A 38 -7.25 3.91 6.11
C LEU A 38 -6.93 4.09 4.61
N GLU A 39 -5.80 4.71 4.27
CA GLU A 39 -5.29 4.80 2.90
C GLU A 39 -5.10 3.40 2.30
N ASP A 40 -4.40 2.52 3.01
CA ASP A 40 -4.17 1.14 2.59
C ASP A 40 -5.49 0.38 2.40
N THR A 41 -6.45 0.52 3.33
CA THR A 41 -7.78 -0.09 3.21
C THR A 41 -8.57 0.47 2.01
N LEU A 42 -8.55 1.78 1.78
CA LEU A 42 -9.26 2.41 0.64
C LEU A 42 -8.65 1.97 -0.70
N PHE A 43 -7.33 1.86 -0.78
CA PHE A 43 -6.64 1.37 -1.96
C PHE A 43 -6.95 -0.12 -2.21
N GLY A 44 -6.90 -0.95 -1.17
CA GLY A 44 -7.27 -2.36 -1.23
C GLY A 44 -8.72 -2.56 -1.71
N LEU A 45 -9.65 -1.77 -1.17
CA LEU A 45 -11.05 -1.77 -1.59
C LEU A 45 -11.21 -1.36 -3.05
N TYR A 46 -10.51 -0.32 -3.50
CA TYR A 46 -10.51 0.11 -4.91
C TYR A 46 -10.03 -1.02 -5.84
N CYS A 47 -8.95 -1.73 -5.47
CA CYS A 47 -8.47 -2.89 -6.22
C CYS A 47 -9.51 -4.02 -6.26
N ALA A 48 -10.11 -4.36 -5.11
CA ALA A 48 -11.12 -5.41 -5.02
C ALA A 48 -12.37 -5.08 -5.85
N LEU A 49 -12.85 -3.83 -5.80
CA LEU A 49 -14.00 -3.38 -6.60
C LEU A 49 -13.69 -3.34 -8.10
N ASN A 50 -12.47 -2.99 -8.50
CA ASN A 50 -12.07 -3.06 -9.91
C ASN A 50 -11.98 -4.50 -10.42
N HIS A 51 -11.53 -5.44 -9.60
CA HIS A 51 -11.55 -6.86 -9.94
C HIS A 51 -12.99 -7.36 -10.07
N LEU A 52 -13.83 -7.05 -9.08
CA LEU A 52 -15.26 -7.34 -9.14
C LEU A 52 -15.92 -6.76 -10.39
N LYS A 53 -15.61 -5.51 -10.76
CA LYS A 53 -16.15 -4.89 -11.97
C LYS A 53 -15.84 -5.71 -13.23
N ARG A 54 -14.61 -6.23 -13.36
CA ARG A 54 -14.20 -7.04 -14.52
C ARG A 54 -14.91 -8.40 -14.52
N ASP A 55 -15.01 -9.02 -13.35
CA ASP A 55 -15.42 -10.42 -13.24
C ASP A 55 -16.92 -10.60 -12.92
N HIS A 56 -17.68 -9.51 -12.71
CA HIS A 56 -19.07 -9.60 -12.26
C HIS A 56 -19.96 -10.40 -13.23
N GLU A 57 -19.84 -10.23 -14.55
CA GLU A 57 -20.64 -11.00 -15.53
C GLU A 57 -20.31 -12.49 -15.44
N LEU A 58 -19.04 -12.85 -15.25
CA LEU A 58 -18.62 -14.25 -15.09
C LEU A 58 -19.16 -14.85 -13.79
N ILE A 59 -19.14 -14.08 -12.70
CA ILE A 59 -19.68 -14.48 -11.41
C ILE A 59 -21.20 -14.71 -11.51
N LEU A 60 -21.91 -13.81 -12.19
CA LEU A 60 -23.36 -13.92 -12.39
C LEU A 60 -23.73 -15.10 -13.32
N ALA A 61 -23.00 -15.28 -14.42
CA ALA A 61 -23.20 -16.40 -15.33
C ALA A 61 -22.97 -17.75 -14.62
N LYS A 62 -21.92 -17.86 -13.80
CA LYS A 62 -21.61 -19.08 -13.02
C LYS A 62 -22.64 -19.36 -11.92
N ALA A 63 -23.17 -18.31 -11.29
CA ALA A 63 -24.27 -18.45 -10.34
C ALA A 63 -25.57 -18.95 -11.03
N SER A 64 -25.72 -18.71 -12.33
CA SER A 64 -26.87 -19.14 -13.14
C SER A 64 -26.81 -20.59 -13.64
N THR A 65 -25.62 -21.19 -13.73
CA THR A 65 -25.44 -22.54 -14.31
C THR A 65 -25.79 -23.70 -13.37
N LYS A 66 -26.10 -23.43 -12.09
CA LYS A 66 -26.60 -24.47 -11.16
C LYS A 66 -28.13 -24.57 -11.23
N PRO A 67 -28.71 -25.70 -11.66
CA PRO A 67 -30.16 -25.89 -11.66
C PRO A 67 -30.63 -26.01 -10.20
N GLY A 68 -31.19 -24.93 -9.66
CA GLY A 68 -31.68 -24.85 -8.28
C GLY A 68 -31.41 -23.50 -7.61
N ASP A 69 -32.20 -22.50 -8.00
CA ASP A 69 -32.65 -21.32 -7.21
C ASP A 69 -31.64 -20.33 -6.57
N ASN A 70 -30.33 -20.58 -6.58
CA ASN A 70 -29.37 -19.75 -5.83
C ASN A 70 -28.83 -18.54 -6.61
N THR A 71 -29.12 -18.42 -7.91
CA THR A 71 -28.67 -17.30 -8.76
C THR A 71 -29.22 -15.96 -8.27
N GLY A 72 -30.50 -15.95 -7.91
CA GLY A 72 -31.14 -14.79 -7.31
C GLY A 72 -30.50 -14.43 -5.96
N GLN A 73 -30.09 -15.43 -5.17
CA GLN A 73 -29.48 -15.21 -3.87
C GLN A 73 -28.09 -14.59 -3.95
N VAL A 74 -27.21 -15.06 -4.85
CA VAL A 74 -25.87 -14.47 -5.05
C VAL A 74 -25.98 -13.03 -5.56
N HIS A 75 -26.89 -12.78 -6.51
CA HIS A 75 -27.14 -11.44 -7.04
C HIS A 75 -27.67 -10.48 -5.95
N VAL A 76 -28.63 -10.95 -5.13
CA VAL A 76 -29.18 -10.17 -4.01
C VAL A 76 -28.13 -9.92 -2.93
N GLN A 77 -27.31 -10.91 -2.59
CA GLN A 77 -26.27 -10.78 -1.58
C GLN A 77 -25.14 -9.85 -2.04
N LEU A 78 -24.69 -9.98 -3.29
CA LEU A 78 -23.72 -9.06 -3.88
C LEU A 78 -24.27 -7.63 -3.92
N GLY A 79 -25.53 -7.47 -4.33
CA GLY A 79 -26.19 -6.17 -4.33
C GLY A 79 -26.29 -5.54 -2.95
N TYR A 80 -26.60 -6.34 -1.92
CA TYR A 80 -26.61 -5.86 -0.54
C TYR A 80 -25.21 -5.44 -0.06
N MET A 81 -24.17 -6.23 -0.37
CA MET A 81 -22.79 -5.90 0.00
C MET A 81 -22.32 -4.61 -0.65
N ILE A 82 -22.58 -4.43 -1.95
CA ILE A 82 -22.14 -3.22 -2.66
C ILE A 82 -22.94 -2.00 -2.22
N LYS A 83 -24.24 -2.14 -1.98
CA LYS A 83 -25.05 -1.06 -1.41
C LYS A 83 -24.55 -0.64 -0.02
N SER A 84 -24.27 -1.60 0.86
CA SER A 84 -23.74 -1.32 2.20
C SER A 84 -22.33 -0.70 2.15
N CYS A 85 -21.50 -1.13 1.20
CA CYS A 85 -20.22 -0.52 0.92
C CYS A 85 -20.37 0.93 0.43
N LEU A 86 -21.32 1.19 -0.47
CA LEU A 86 -21.62 2.53 -0.97
C LEU A 86 -22.05 3.45 0.16
N GLU A 87 -22.99 3.02 1.01
CA GLU A 87 -23.45 3.78 2.17
C GLU A 87 -22.28 4.14 3.10
N THR A 88 -21.39 3.18 3.39
CA THR A 88 -20.20 3.43 4.22
C THR A 88 -19.23 4.41 3.56
N LEU A 89 -19.02 4.31 2.24
CA LEU A 89 -18.18 5.23 1.48
C LEU A 89 -18.79 6.63 1.40
N GLU A 90 -20.11 6.76 1.26
CA GLU A 90 -20.82 8.05 1.26
C GLU A 90 -20.80 8.72 2.64
N GLU A 91 -20.97 7.95 3.72
CA GLU A 91 -20.81 8.46 5.08
C GLU A 91 -19.40 9.01 5.30
N LEU A 92 -18.37 8.26 4.88
CA LEU A 92 -16.97 8.69 4.94
C LEU A 92 -16.72 9.91 4.03
N ASP A 93 -17.32 9.94 2.85
CA ASP A 93 -17.22 11.06 1.90
C ASP A 93 -17.89 12.33 2.42
N ASN A 94 -19.01 12.20 3.13
CA ASN A 94 -19.68 13.30 3.80
C ASN A 94 -18.88 13.79 5.01
N ALA A 95 -18.35 12.86 5.83
CA ALA A 95 -17.50 13.19 6.97
C ALA A 95 -16.20 13.91 6.54
N THR A 96 -15.64 13.57 5.37
CA THR A 96 -14.46 14.22 4.79
C THR A 96 -14.78 15.49 3.98
N ARG A 97 -16.05 15.79 3.68
CA ARG A 97 -16.47 16.87 2.76
C ARG A 97 -16.07 18.26 3.25
N GLU A 98 -16.44 18.58 4.49
CA GLU A 98 -16.15 19.88 5.10
C GLU A 98 -14.64 20.16 5.20
N TYR A 99 -13.83 19.10 5.27
CA TYR A 99 -12.37 19.18 5.26
C TYR A 99 -11.84 19.49 3.87
N ARG A 100 -12.29 18.78 2.83
CA ARG A 100 -11.83 18.99 1.44
C ARG A 100 -12.21 20.36 0.91
N GLU A 101 -13.40 20.85 1.27
CA GLU A 101 -13.82 22.21 0.96
C GLU A 101 -13.00 23.28 1.69
N ALA A 102 -12.57 23.00 2.93
CA ALA A 102 -11.63 23.87 3.63
C ALA A 102 -10.26 23.85 2.95
N ALA A 103 -9.71 22.67 2.62
CA ALA A 103 -8.40 22.52 1.99
C ALA A 103 -8.30 23.23 0.62
N THR A 104 -9.32 23.06 -0.23
CA THR A 104 -9.38 23.70 -1.57
C THR A 104 -9.50 25.22 -1.51
N LYS A 105 -10.21 25.78 -0.50
CA LYS A 105 -10.29 27.24 -0.29
C LYS A 105 -8.97 27.90 0.09
N PHE A 106 -7.99 27.13 0.60
CA PHE A 106 -6.65 27.64 0.93
C PHE A 106 -5.58 27.30 -0.12
N ALA A 107 -5.83 26.36 -1.02
CA ALA A 107 -4.89 25.95 -2.07
C ALA A 107 -4.97 26.83 -3.34
N ARG A 108 -5.99 27.67 -3.49
CA ARG A 108 -6.11 28.62 -4.60
C ARG A 108 -5.60 30.00 -4.15
N PRO A 109 -4.44 30.49 -4.62
CA PRO A 109 -4.16 31.91 -4.52
C PRO A 109 -5.16 32.61 -5.44
N GLU A 110 -5.98 33.49 -4.88
CA GLU A 110 -6.75 34.45 -5.68
C GLU A 110 -5.75 35.31 -6.45
N ILE A 111 -5.45 34.94 -7.69
CA ILE A 111 -4.87 35.84 -8.67
C ILE A 111 -6.02 36.77 -9.08
N GLY A 112 -6.27 37.78 -8.26
CA GLY A 112 -7.29 38.79 -8.45
C GLY A 112 -6.70 40.17 -8.19
N ASN A 113 -6.17 40.79 -9.26
CA ASN A 113 -5.94 42.23 -9.46
C ASN A 113 -5.66 43.11 -8.23
N GLN A 114 -4.38 43.40 -7.95
CA GLN A 114 -4.00 44.65 -7.28
C GLN A 114 -2.73 45.25 -7.91
N PHE A 115 -2.90 45.91 -9.05
CA PHE A 115 -2.14 47.13 -9.34
C PHE A 115 -2.88 48.28 -8.64
N GLY A 116 -2.29 48.87 -7.59
CA GLY A 116 -2.92 50.00 -6.90
C GLY A 116 -2.24 50.43 -5.59
N ILE A 117 -1.30 51.38 -5.70
CA ILE A 117 -1.04 52.53 -4.83
C ILE A 117 -0.96 52.30 -3.29
N MET A 118 0.29 52.41 -2.81
CA MET A 118 0.75 53.19 -1.63
C MET A 118 -0.21 53.36 -0.42
N GLY A 119 0.17 52.71 0.68
CA GLY A 119 0.06 53.23 2.04
C GLY A 119 -1.30 53.15 2.73
N GLN A 120 -1.49 52.14 3.60
CA GLN A 120 -2.05 52.34 4.94
C GLN A 120 -1.93 51.08 5.81
N SER A 121 -1.64 51.32 7.08
CA SER A 121 -1.61 50.39 8.20
C SER A 121 -2.96 49.67 8.35
N SER A 122 -2.95 48.34 8.41
CA SER A 122 -4.02 47.56 9.02
C SER A 122 -3.46 46.28 9.63
N SER A 123 -3.69 46.15 10.93
CA SER A 123 -3.39 45.02 11.79
C SER A 123 -3.90 43.69 11.25
N LYS A 124 -3.07 42.64 11.43
CA LYS A 124 -3.28 41.20 11.24
C LYS A 124 -4.76 40.70 11.26
N PRO A 125 -5.06 39.59 10.55
CA PRO A 125 -4.82 38.31 11.22
C PRO A 125 -4.02 37.33 10.35
N ALA A 126 -2.76 37.12 10.73
CA ALA A 126 -1.96 35.95 10.41
C ALA A 126 -2.47 34.69 11.17
N LYS A 127 -3.79 34.48 11.21
CA LYS A 127 -4.46 33.33 11.86
C LYS A 127 -4.78 32.19 10.88
N LYS A 128 -4.36 32.30 9.62
CA LYS A 128 -4.75 31.40 8.52
C LYS A 128 -3.99 30.06 8.45
N PRO A 129 -2.67 29.94 8.74
CA PRO A 129 -1.99 28.64 8.67
C PRO A 129 -2.35 27.74 9.87
N LEU A 130 -2.59 28.33 11.04
CA LEU A 130 -3.00 27.62 12.25
C LEU A 130 -4.36 26.94 12.07
N LYS A 131 -5.36 27.58 11.44
CA LYS A 131 -6.70 27.00 11.32
C LYS A 131 -6.74 25.73 10.44
N VAL A 132 -5.83 25.63 9.47
CA VAL A 132 -5.66 24.45 8.61
C VAL A 132 -4.93 23.33 9.36
N GLN A 133 -3.95 23.67 10.19
CA GLN A 133 -3.29 22.71 11.08
C GLN A 133 -4.21 22.24 12.22
N TRP A 134 -5.00 23.13 12.83
CA TRP A 134 -5.99 22.78 13.86
C TRP A 134 -7.12 21.90 13.33
N LYS A 135 -7.57 22.09 12.08
CA LYS A 135 -8.51 21.15 11.45
C LYS A 135 -7.86 19.84 11.00
N ARG A 136 -6.52 19.80 10.87
CA ARG A 136 -5.71 18.59 10.60
C ARG A 136 -5.51 17.79 11.89
N VAL A 137 -5.23 18.46 12.99
CA VAL A 137 -5.19 17.92 14.36
C VAL A 137 -6.57 17.45 14.83
N LEU A 138 -7.65 18.17 14.48
CA LEU A 138 -9.03 17.76 14.77
C LEU A 138 -9.51 16.54 13.94
N TRP A 139 -8.83 16.25 12.81
CA TRP A 139 -9.03 15.03 12.02
C TRP A 139 -8.40 13.82 12.72
N ASP A 140 -7.21 14.01 13.32
CA ASP A 140 -6.52 12.98 14.11
C ASP A 140 -7.18 12.74 15.49
N LEU A 141 -7.70 13.79 16.14
CA LEU A 141 -8.49 13.70 17.39
C LEU A 141 -9.83 12.96 17.26
N ARG A 142 -10.25 12.65 16.03
CA ARG A 142 -11.42 11.81 15.74
C ARG A 142 -11.05 10.35 15.42
N GLY A 143 -9.84 9.90 15.80
CA GLY A 143 -9.31 8.55 15.55
C GLY A 143 -10.29 7.39 15.79
N GLU A 144 -11.11 7.44 16.84
CA GLU A 144 -12.17 6.44 17.08
C GLU A 144 -13.18 6.31 15.92
N SER A 145 -13.50 7.43 15.25
CA SER A 145 -14.41 7.43 14.11
C SER A 145 -13.77 6.90 12.83
N LEU A 146 -12.48 7.13 12.60
CA LEU A 146 -11.76 6.63 11.41
C LEU A 146 -11.52 5.13 11.50
N SER A 147 -11.14 4.64 12.68
CA SER A 147 -10.98 3.20 12.93
C SER A 147 -12.28 2.42 12.69
N LYS A 148 -13.44 3.03 13.02
CA LYS A 148 -14.76 2.47 12.70
C LYS A 148 -15.00 2.33 11.19
N TYR A 149 -14.70 3.37 10.41
CA TYR A 149 -14.85 3.30 8.95
C TYR A 149 -13.86 2.31 8.33
N ARG A 150 -12.60 2.32 8.79
CA ARG A 150 -11.58 1.36 8.36
C ARG A 150 -12.03 -0.08 8.59
N THR A 151 -12.50 -0.41 9.78
CA THR A 151 -12.95 -1.78 10.12
C THR A 151 -14.12 -2.23 9.26
N LYS A 152 -15.09 -1.33 9.00
CA LYS A 152 -16.21 -1.61 8.09
C LYS A 152 -15.76 -1.81 6.65
N LEU A 153 -14.90 -0.93 6.13
CA LEU A 153 -14.39 -1.01 4.76
C LEU A 153 -13.48 -2.25 4.57
N GLN A 154 -12.71 -2.63 5.58
CA GLN A 154 -11.92 -3.85 5.59
C GLN A 154 -12.84 -5.07 5.51
N SER A 155 -13.89 -5.13 6.33
CA SER A 155 -14.90 -6.20 6.28
C SER A 155 -15.56 -6.30 4.89
N HIS A 156 -15.90 -5.16 4.26
CA HIS A 156 -16.41 -5.15 2.88
C HIS A 156 -15.37 -5.67 1.87
N THR A 157 -14.11 -5.27 2.01
CA THR A 157 -13.01 -5.71 1.15
C THR A 157 -12.80 -7.22 1.26
N ASP A 158 -12.79 -7.75 2.49
CA ASP A 158 -12.63 -9.18 2.76
C ASP A 158 -13.82 -9.99 2.21
N ALA A 159 -15.04 -9.48 2.36
CA ALA A 159 -16.24 -10.12 1.80
C ALA A 159 -16.23 -10.16 0.26
N ILE A 160 -15.80 -9.07 -0.39
CA ILE A 160 -15.63 -9.02 -1.85
C ILE A 160 -14.54 -9.99 -2.30
N ASN A 161 -13.38 -10.00 -1.63
CA ASN A 161 -12.28 -10.89 -1.95
C ASN A 161 -12.63 -12.37 -1.75
N LEU A 162 -13.39 -12.69 -0.71
CA LEU A 162 -13.91 -14.04 -0.49
C LEU A 162 -14.80 -14.46 -1.66
N LEU A 163 -15.74 -13.60 -2.08
CA LEU A 163 -16.63 -13.89 -3.21
C LEU A 163 -15.85 -14.07 -4.52
N LEU A 164 -14.86 -13.21 -4.79
CA LEU A 164 -13.96 -13.33 -5.94
C LEU A 164 -13.18 -14.65 -5.90
N SER A 165 -12.55 -14.96 -4.77
CA SER A 165 -11.77 -16.19 -4.61
C SER A 165 -12.62 -17.44 -4.78
N THR A 166 -13.84 -17.43 -4.25
CA THR A 166 -14.79 -18.54 -4.40
C THR A 166 -15.18 -18.73 -5.87
N SER A 167 -15.32 -17.63 -6.63
CA SER A 167 -15.65 -17.68 -8.05
C SER A 167 -14.49 -18.16 -8.95
N ILE A 168 -13.25 -17.81 -8.58
CA ILE A 168 -12.03 -18.27 -9.27
C ILE A 168 -11.81 -19.76 -9.01
N TRP A 169 -11.93 -20.18 -7.74
CA TRP A 169 -11.76 -21.59 -7.38
C TRP A 169 -12.81 -22.50 -8.03
N LEU A 170 -14.05 -22.02 -8.17
CA LEU A 170 -15.08 -22.72 -8.93
C LEU A 170 -14.72 -22.84 -10.43
N ASP A 171 -13.99 -21.87 -10.99
CA ASP A 171 -13.53 -21.92 -12.38
C ASP A 171 -12.50 -23.01 -12.59
N GLU A 172 -11.52 -23.08 -11.68
CA GLU A 172 -10.44 -24.07 -11.73
C GLU A 172 -11.00 -25.50 -11.66
N ILE A 173 -11.99 -25.74 -10.79
CA ILE A 173 -12.67 -27.04 -10.69
C ILE A 173 -13.51 -27.35 -11.92
N LEU A 174 -14.25 -26.37 -12.45
CA LEU A 174 -15.04 -26.57 -13.67
C LEU A 174 -14.14 -26.83 -14.87
N GLN A 175 -12.99 -26.18 -14.93
CA GLN A 175 -11.98 -26.39 -15.96
C GLN A 175 -11.38 -27.79 -15.85
N GLU A 176 -10.96 -28.24 -14.67
CA GLU A 176 -10.48 -29.60 -14.42
C GLU A 176 -11.53 -30.65 -14.79
N ALA A 177 -12.80 -30.44 -14.40
CA ALA A 177 -13.89 -31.34 -14.74
C ALA A 177 -14.15 -31.38 -16.27
N SER A 178 -14.04 -30.25 -16.96
CA SER A 178 -14.16 -30.18 -18.41
C SER A 178 -13.01 -30.89 -19.13
N GLN A 179 -11.78 -30.74 -18.63
CA GLN A 179 -10.61 -31.44 -19.15
C GLN A 179 -10.75 -32.95 -18.94
N PHE A 180 -11.22 -33.37 -17.77
CA PHE A 180 -11.49 -34.77 -17.49
C PHE A 180 -12.55 -35.34 -18.45
N ASN A 181 -13.67 -34.65 -18.65
CA ASN A 181 -14.71 -35.09 -19.58
C ASN A 181 -14.22 -35.15 -21.03
N ASN A 182 -13.43 -34.17 -21.48
CA ASN A 182 -12.85 -34.19 -22.81
C ASN A 182 -11.86 -35.35 -22.99
N ASN A 183 -11.05 -35.64 -21.97
CA ASN A 183 -10.13 -36.79 -21.99
C ASN A 183 -10.89 -38.12 -22.02
N VAL A 184 -11.97 -38.25 -21.25
CA VAL A 184 -12.84 -39.44 -21.27
C VAL A 184 -13.52 -39.59 -22.64
N PHE A 185 -14.04 -38.50 -23.20
CA PHE A 185 -14.66 -38.51 -24.53
C PHE A 185 -13.66 -38.91 -25.63
N GLN A 186 -12.44 -38.37 -25.60
CA GLN A 186 -11.35 -38.76 -26.51
C GLN A 186 -11.01 -40.25 -26.36
N LEU A 187 -10.97 -40.77 -25.13
CA LEU A 187 -10.68 -42.17 -24.86
C LEU A 187 -11.79 -43.09 -25.39
N VAL A 188 -13.05 -42.70 -25.20
CA VAL A 188 -14.22 -43.41 -25.75
C VAL A 188 -14.23 -43.37 -27.28
N GLN A 189 -13.88 -42.23 -27.89
CA GLN A 189 -13.78 -42.10 -29.34
C GLN A 189 -12.64 -42.93 -29.93
N ALA A 190 -11.48 -43.00 -29.26
CA ALA A 190 -10.37 -43.86 -29.64
C ALA A 190 -10.71 -45.36 -29.51
N LEU A 191 -11.45 -45.74 -28.47
CA LEU A 191 -11.97 -47.10 -28.30
C LEU A 191 -13.00 -47.44 -29.38
N TYR A 192 -13.92 -46.52 -29.70
CA TYR A 192 -14.89 -46.73 -30.77
C TYR A 192 -14.22 -46.88 -32.14
N ALA A 193 -13.23 -46.05 -32.45
CA ALA A 193 -12.46 -46.14 -33.69
C ALA A 193 -11.70 -47.47 -33.81
N SER A 194 -11.07 -47.94 -32.73
CA SER A 194 -10.33 -49.23 -32.74
C SER A 194 -11.25 -50.46 -32.89
N ILE A 195 -12.46 -50.41 -32.35
CA ILE A 195 -13.49 -51.45 -32.54
C ILE A 195 -14.04 -51.41 -33.98
N THR A 196 -14.23 -50.23 -34.56
CA THR A 196 -14.83 -50.08 -35.90
C THR A 196 -13.84 -50.44 -37.03
N ILE A 197 -12.54 -50.22 -36.83
CA ILE A 197 -11.48 -50.63 -37.77
C ILE A 197 -11.29 -52.15 -37.81
N SER A 198 -11.80 -52.89 -36.82
CA SER A 198 -11.67 -54.35 -36.73
C SER A 198 -12.78 -55.13 -37.44
N GLN A 199 -13.75 -54.49 -38.10
CA GLN A 199 -14.67 -55.19 -39.00
C GLN A 199 -14.17 -55.13 -40.45
N PRO A 200 -13.72 -56.26 -41.04
CA PRO A 200 -13.44 -56.30 -42.47
C PRO A 200 -14.76 -56.13 -43.26
N PRO A 201 -14.72 -55.49 -44.44
CA PRO A 201 -15.92 -55.31 -45.25
C PRO A 201 -16.52 -56.68 -45.59
N PRO A 202 -17.86 -56.84 -45.59
CA PRO A 202 -18.46 -58.06 -46.10
C PRO A 202 -18.07 -58.20 -47.58
N ALA A 203 -17.38 -59.29 -47.89
CA ALA A 203 -16.97 -59.62 -49.24
C ALA A 203 -18.21 -59.77 -50.12
N PHE A 204 -18.50 -58.76 -50.93
CA PHE A 204 -19.41 -58.89 -52.07
C PHE A 204 -18.72 -59.77 -53.13
N GLY A 205 -18.98 -61.06 -53.06
CA GLY A 205 -18.74 -62.00 -54.14
C GLY A 205 -19.94 -62.04 -55.07
N SER A 206 -19.78 -61.52 -56.28
CA SER A 206 -20.68 -61.79 -57.41
C SER A 206 -20.44 -63.19 -57.94
N HIS A 207 -21.46 -64.05 -57.93
CA HIS A 207 -21.77 -65.00 -59.01
C HIS A 207 -23.18 -65.57 -58.77
N GLY A 208 -24.05 -65.43 -59.77
CA GLY A 208 -25.44 -65.90 -59.72
C GLY A 208 -25.63 -67.32 -60.23
N LEU A 209 -26.74 -67.96 -59.83
CA LEU A 209 -27.66 -68.66 -60.73
C LEU A 209 -28.93 -69.13 -59.97
N MET A 210 -30.08 -68.74 -60.52
CA MET A 210 -31.38 -69.43 -60.62
C MET A 210 -31.92 -70.28 -59.44
N HIS A 211 -33.04 -69.85 -58.87
CA HIS A 211 -34.35 -70.54 -58.79
C HIS A 211 -35.24 -69.71 -57.82
N SER A 212 -36.21 -68.93 -58.30
CA SER A 212 -37.61 -69.31 -58.54
C SER A 212 -38.26 -70.09 -57.39
N VAL A 213 -38.99 -69.41 -56.49
CA VAL A 213 -40.41 -69.61 -56.15
C VAL A 213 -40.87 -68.42 -55.28
N ARG A 214 -42.04 -67.87 -55.62
CA ARG A 214 -42.81 -66.76 -55.03
C ARG A 214 -44.06 -67.36 -54.32
N PRO A 215 -45.01 -66.58 -53.76
CA PRO A 215 -45.04 -65.64 -52.62
C PRO A 215 -45.95 -66.11 -51.47
N GLN A 216 -45.87 -65.50 -50.27
CA GLN A 216 -47.05 -65.04 -49.50
C GLN A 216 -46.65 -63.80 -48.66
N THR A 217 -47.08 -62.58 -48.98
CA THR A 217 -48.32 -61.85 -48.55
C THR A 217 -48.51 -61.69 -47.05
N TYR A 218 -48.35 -60.45 -46.56
CA TYR A 218 -49.17 -59.61 -45.64
C TYR A 218 -48.27 -58.39 -45.37
N GLY A 219 -48.58 -57.11 -45.58
CA GLY A 219 -49.82 -56.34 -45.64
C GLY A 219 -49.55 -55.05 -44.83
N PRO A 220 -49.54 -53.84 -45.43
CA PRO A 220 -49.08 -52.61 -44.78
C PRO A 220 -50.21 -51.86 -44.07
N ILE A 221 -49.91 -51.17 -42.96
CA ILE A 221 -50.81 -50.20 -42.33
C ILE A 221 -50.04 -48.88 -42.13
N ALA A 222 -50.60 -47.82 -42.69
CA ALA A 222 -50.38 -46.41 -42.37
C ALA A 222 -51.77 -45.74 -42.41
N PRO A 223 -51.92 -44.42 -42.14
CA PRO A 223 -51.63 -43.64 -40.93
C PRO A 223 -52.98 -43.07 -40.37
N PRO A 224 -53.00 -41.93 -39.62
CA PRO A 224 -53.46 -40.74 -40.33
C PRO A 224 -52.87 -39.38 -39.90
N ASP A 225 -53.00 -38.45 -40.85
CA ASP A 225 -53.28 -36.99 -40.80
C ASP A 225 -52.39 -36.03 -40.00
N SER A 226 -51.74 -35.05 -40.64
CA SER A 226 -52.24 -33.87 -41.40
C SER A 226 -52.48 -32.65 -40.52
N GLY A 227 -51.61 -31.65 -40.67
CA GLY A 227 -51.79 -30.29 -40.18
C GLY A 227 -50.97 -29.33 -41.03
N GLN A 228 -51.62 -28.70 -42.01
CA GLN A 228 -51.11 -27.65 -42.89
C GLN A 228 -50.94 -26.31 -42.14
N GLY A 229 -49.96 -25.49 -42.57
CA GLY A 229 -49.94 -24.04 -42.35
C GLY A 229 -48.58 -23.39 -42.62
N PRO A 230 -48.50 -22.20 -43.24
CA PRO A 230 -47.66 -22.02 -44.42
C PRO A 230 -46.38 -21.17 -44.24
N ALA A 231 -45.57 -21.24 -45.30
CA ALA A 231 -44.34 -20.52 -45.57
C ALA A 231 -44.49 -18.99 -45.66
N ILE A 232 -43.42 -18.29 -45.30
CA ILE A 232 -43.06 -16.98 -45.84
C ILE A 232 -41.58 -17.02 -46.25
N GLU A 233 -41.36 -16.70 -47.51
CA GLU A 233 -40.09 -16.47 -48.19
C GLU A 233 -39.38 -15.22 -47.65
N SER A 234 -38.04 -15.20 -47.65
CA SER A 234 -37.24 -14.08 -48.18
C SER A 234 -35.75 -14.45 -48.21
N GLU A 235 -35.23 -14.58 -49.44
CA GLU A 235 -34.09 -13.86 -50.01
C GLU A 235 -33.20 -13.01 -49.07
N SER A 236 -31.92 -12.72 -49.28
CA SER A 236 -30.89 -13.04 -50.28
C SER A 236 -29.68 -12.15 -49.92
N GLY A 237 -28.46 -12.66 -50.08
CA GLY A 237 -27.22 -11.87 -50.24
C GLY A 237 -26.62 -11.24 -48.97
N GLY A 238 -25.31 -11.22 -48.76
CA GLY A 238 -24.16 -11.64 -49.55
C GLY A 238 -22.86 -11.16 -48.91
N ILE A 239 -21.75 -11.59 -49.50
CA ILE A 239 -20.43 -10.94 -49.53
C ILE A 239 -19.49 -11.15 -48.31
N ILE A 240 -18.48 -11.97 -48.58
CA ILE A 240 -17.14 -12.16 -47.97
C ILE A 240 -16.33 -10.84 -48.06
N PRO A 241 -15.47 -10.39 -47.09
CA PRO A 241 -14.13 -10.98 -46.99
C PRO A 241 -13.32 -10.90 -45.68
N GLY A 242 -12.40 -11.87 -45.54
CA GLY A 242 -11.01 -11.57 -45.14
C GLY A 242 -10.56 -12.06 -43.77
N SER A 243 -10.27 -13.36 -43.63
CA SER A 243 -9.45 -13.87 -42.52
C SER A 243 -7.96 -13.67 -42.81
N LYS A 244 -7.29 -12.84 -41.99
CA LYS A 244 -5.83 -12.82 -41.86
C LYS A 244 -5.44 -13.64 -40.63
N GLU A 245 -4.60 -14.64 -40.86
CA GLU A 245 -3.80 -15.34 -39.85
C GLU A 245 -2.81 -14.39 -39.18
N ILE A 246 -2.69 -14.40 -37.84
CA ILE A 246 -1.50 -14.04 -37.03
C ILE A 246 -1.63 -14.77 -35.66
N PRO A 247 -0.52 -15.19 -35.01
CA PRO A 247 -0.43 -16.48 -34.32
C PRO A 247 -0.55 -16.43 -32.79
N ASP A 248 -0.73 -17.65 -32.29
CA ASP A 248 -0.65 -18.19 -30.94
C ASP A 248 0.51 -17.66 -30.07
N PRO A 249 0.25 -17.20 -28.83
CA PRO A 249 1.28 -17.07 -27.81
C PRO A 249 1.13 -18.14 -26.73
N THR A 250 2.06 -19.09 -26.75
CA THR A 250 2.43 -19.98 -25.64
C THR A 250 2.59 -19.21 -24.32
N PRO A 251 1.95 -19.62 -23.20
CA PRO A 251 2.24 -19.05 -21.89
C PRO A 251 3.40 -19.79 -21.21
N GLN A 252 4.41 -19.03 -20.78
CA GLN A 252 5.48 -19.49 -19.89
C GLN A 252 4.94 -19.64 -18.46
N GLY A 253 5.14 -20.81 -17.88
CA GLY A 253 4.73 -21.15 -16.52
C GLY A 253 5.49 -20.34 -15.46
N LEU A 254 4.73 -19.65 -14.61
CA LEU A 254 5.22 -19.11 -13.34
C LEU A 254 5.17 -20.21 -12.27
N ILE A 255 6.25 -20.28 -11.50
CA ILE A 255 6.47 -21.20 -10.39
C ILE A 255 5.56 -20.78 -9.22
N ALA A 256 4.64 -21.66 -8.83
CA ALA A 256 3.85 -21.53 -7.62
C ALA A 256 4.62 -22.07 -6.40
N LEU A 257 4.76 -21.24 -5.37
CA LEU A 257 5.20 -21.63 -4.02
C LEU A 257 4.04 -22.30 -3.27
N PRO A 258 4.25 -23.38 -2.51
CA PRO A 258 3.19 -23.95 -1.69
C PRO A 258 3.09 -23.21 -0.34
N LEU A 259 1.95 -22.55 -0.12
CA LEU A 259 1.44 -22.18 1.20
C LEU A 259 0.83 -23.42 1.87
N ARG A 260 1.31 -23.76 3.07
CA ARG A 260 0.79 -24.85 3.90
C ARG A 260 -0.23 -24.29 4.90
N PRO A 261 -1.40 -24.92 5.10
CA PRO A 261 -2.36 -24.50 6.10
C PRO A 261 -2.03 -25.08 7.48
N GLY A 262 -2.27 -24.26 8.51
CA GLY A 262 -2.20 -24.66 9.90
C GLY A 262 -3.45 -25.40 10.36
N ALA A 263 -3.24 -26.44 11.18
CA ALA A 263 -4.21 -26.91 12.15
C ALA A 263 -3.42 -27.41 13.37
N GLY A 264 -3.75 -26.89 14.54
CA GLY A 264 -3.07 -27.21 15.79
C GLY A 264 -3.40 -28.61 16.31
N TYR A 265 -2.54 -29.13 17.18
CA TYR A 265 -2.89 -29.81 18.43
C TYR A 265 -1.62 -30.22 19.20
N GLN A 266 -1.64 -29.90 20.50
CA GLN A 266 -0.97 -30.55 21.64
C GLN A 266 0.57 -30.52 21.77
N LYS A 267 0.99 -29.98 22.93
CA LYS A 267 2.32 -30.10 23.53
C LYS A 267 2.67 -31.59 23.75
N ALA A 268 3.59 -32.12 22.96
CA ALA A 268 4.42 -33.26 23.34
C ALA A 268 5.85 -33.00 22.89
N LYS A 269 6.78 -33.12 23.83
CA LYS A 269 8.23 -32.87 23.68
C LYS A 269 8.84 -34.05 22.90
N PRO A 270 9.39 -33.87 21.68
CA PRO A 270 10.02 -34.97 20.97
C PRO A 270 11.45 -35.21 21.52
N PRO A 271 11.92 -36.46 21.54
CA PRO A 271 13.30 -36.77 21.90
C PRO A 271 14.24 -36.35 20.76
N VAL A 272 15.33 -35.69 21.15
CA VAL A 272 16.44 -35.31 20.29
C VAL A 272 17.13 -36.59 19.84
N LEU A 273 17.06 -36.89 18.54
CA LEU A 273 17.88 -37.90 17.89
C LEU A 273 19.04 -37.17 17.20
N GLU A 274 20.17 -37.04 17.91
CA GLU A 274 21.44 -36.59 17.34
C GLU A 274 21.97 -37.65 16.38
N HIS A 275 21.70 -37.48 15.08
CA HIS A 275 22.41 -38.23 14.05
C HIS A 275 23.64 -37.42 13.58
N THR A 276 24.77 -38.03 13.88
CA THR A 276 26.15 -37.74 13.53
C THR A 276 26.37 -37.47 12.03
N ILE A 277 26.49 -36.22 11.59
CA ILE A 277 27.09 -35.87 10.28
C ILE A 277 27.82 -34.51 10.37
N TRP A 278 28.93 -34.42 11.09
CA TRP A 278 29.90 -33.32 10.93
C TRP A 278 31.32 -33.84 11.17
N GLN A 279 31.78 -34.71 10.28
CA GLN A 279 33.20 -35.05 10.14
C GLN A 279 33.57 -35.19 8.66
N SER A 280 33.80 -34.07 7.99
CA SER A 280 34.91 -33.94 7.03
C SER A 280 35.14 -32.46 6.74
N GLY A 281 36.29 -31.96 7.19
CA GLY A 281 36.77 -30.60 6.91
C GLY A 281 37.28 -30.45 5.48
N GLN A 282 36.52 -30.91 4.48
CA GLN A 282 36.76 -30.57 3.09
C GLN A 282 35.92 -29.34 2.74
N TYR A 283 36.53 -28.16 2.91
CA TYR A 283 36.01 -26.94 2.29
C TYR A 283 35.90 -27.22 0.79
N PHE A 284 34.67 -27.26 0.28
CA PHE A 284 34.40 -27.37 -1.15
C PHE A 284 35.13 -26.21 -1.84
N LYS A 285 36.24 -26.53 -2.49
CA LYS A 285 36.99 -25.56 -3.30
C LYS A 285 36.05 -25.17 -4.43
N LEU A 286 35.55 -23.93 -4.39
CA LEU A 286 34.68 -23.40 -5.43
C LEU A 286 35.38 -23.57 -6.79
N PRO A 287 34.65 -23.96 -7.86
CA PRO A 287 35.22 -24.01 -9.21
C PRO A 287 35.95 -22.71 -9.56
N GLU A 288 37.08 -22.80 -10.27
CA GLU A 288 37.91 -21.63 -10.62
C GLU A 288 37.12 -20.55 -11.36
N SER A 289 36.12 -20.93 -12.16
CA SER A 289 35.20 -19.99 -12.82
C SER A 289 34.40 -19.14 -11.83
N ILE A 290 33.93 -19.71 -10.73
CA ILE A 290 33.18 -18.99 -9.69
C ILE A 290 34.13 -18.11 -8.87
N GLN A 291 35.35 -18.58 -8.59
CA GLN A 291 36.36 -17.77 -7.92
C GLN A 291 36.74 -16.53 -8.76
N ALA A 292 36.92 -16.71 -10.08
CA ALA A 292 37.20 -15.62 -11.00
C ALA A 292 36.05 -14.60 -11.09
N ILE A 293 34.80 -15.05 -11.12
CA ILE A 293 33.62 -14.17 -11.11
C ILE A 293 33.54 -13.38 -9.79
N ASN A 294 33.78 -14.03 -8.65
CA ASN A 294 33.75 -13.36 -7.35
C ASN A 294 34.86 -12.32 -7.22
N GLU A 295 36.07 -12.63 -7.70
CA GLU A 295 37.18 -11.67 -7.69
C GLU A 295 36.89 -10.48 -8.61
N SER A 296 36.33 -10.73 -9.80
CA SER A 296 35.89 -9.66 -10.71
C SER A 296 34.84 -8.74 -10.06
N ARG A 297 33.81 -9.31 -9.42
CA ARG A 297 32.79 -8.55 -8.68
C ARG A 297 33.39 -7.72 -7.55
N ARG A 298 34.38 -8.27 -6.83
CA ARG A 298 35.09 -7.57 -5.76
C ARG A 298 35.86 -6.36 -6.28
N ILE A 299 36.55 -6.50 -7.42
CA ILE A 299 37.30 -5.41 -8.06
C ILE A 299 36.33 -4.33 -8.55
N VAL A 300 35.23 -4.70 -9.21
CA VAL A 300 34.21 -3.74 -9.69
C VAL A 300 33.60 -2.99 -8.52
N GLY A 301 33.15 -3.69 -7.48
CA GLY A 301 32.54 -3.06 -6.30
C GLY A 301 33.51 -2.11 -5.57
N LYS A 302 34.79 -2.49 -5.45
CA LYS A 302 35.83 -1.59 -4.91
C LYS A 302 35.99 -0.33 -5.76
N THR A 303 36.02 -0.48 -7.09
CA THR A 303 36.20 0.64 -8.01
C THR A 303 35.03 1.62 -7.95
N GLU A 304 33.79 1.12 -7.97
CA GLU A 304 32.58 1.95 -7.86
C GLU A 304 32.48 2.66 -6.51
N PHE A 305 32.88 1.99 -5.42
CA PHE A 305 32.92 2.60 -4.09
C PHE A 305 33.91 3.78 -4.02
N GLU A 306 35.12 3.60 -4.55
CA GLU A 306 36.13 4.67 -4.62
C GLU A 306 35.68 5.84 -5.52
N GLU A 307 34.95 5.56 -6.60
CA GLU A 307 34.37 6.59 -7.45
C GLU A 307 33.26 7.37 -6.73
N ARG A 308 32.35 6.70 -6.02
CA ARG A 308 31.33 7.37 -5.19
C ARG A 308 31.96 8.23 -4.11
N GLN A 309 33.02 7.76 -3.45
CA GLN A 309 33.75 8.60 -2.49
C GLN A 309 34.31 9.88 -3.15
N ARG A 310 34.90 9.76 -4.36
CA ARG A 310 35.39 10.93 -5.11
C ARG A 310 34.27 11.88 -5.50
N GLN A 311 33.11 11.37 -5.92
CA GLN A 311 31.94 12.19 -6.23
C GLN A 311 31.43 12.95 -5.00
N LEU A 312 31.31 12.28 -3.85
CA LEU A 312 30.91 12.93 -2.59
C LEU A 312 31.91 14.00 -2.15
N ALA A 313 33.21 13.73 -2.27
CA ALA A 313 34.26 14.72 -1.98
C ALA A 313 34.17 15.96 -2.89
N SER A 314 33.82 15.78 -4.17
CA SER A 314 33.65 16.89 -5.10
C SER A 314 32.41 17.75 -4.78
N VAL A 315 31.28 17.12 -4.42
CA VAL A 315 30.06 17.83 -4.02
C VAL A 315 30.26 18.62 -2.71
N GLN A 316 31.09 18.12 -1.80
CA GLN A 316 31.40 18.79 -0.54
C GLN A 316 32.23 20.08 -0.73
N MET A 317 32.96 20.21 -1.86
CA MET A 317 33.77 21.40 -2.16
C MET A 317 32.96 22.52 -2.83
N ASP A 318 31.88 22.20 -3.56
CA ASP A 318 31.08 23.17 -4.32
C ASP A 318 29.99 23.89 -3.51
N HIS A 319 29.88 23.64 -2.21
CA HIS A 319 28.89 24.31 -1.33
C HIS A 319 29.40 25.57 -0.62
N ARG A 320 30.53 26.15 -1.02
CA ARG A 320 30.88 27.54 -0.66
C ARG A 320 30.17 28.52 -1.59
N LEU A 321 28.85 28.66 -1.41
CA LEU A 321 28.10 29.77 -1.99
C LEU A 321 28.57 31.11 -1.38
N PRO A 322 28.58 32.22 -2.15
CA PRO A 322 28.91 33.54 -1.64
C PRO A 322 27.88 33.93 -0.58
N VAL A 323 28.35 34.18 0.65
CA VAL A 323 27.53 34.67 1.75
C VAL A 323 27.02 36.07 1.38
N PRO A 324 25.69 36.30 1.30
CA PRO A 324 25.14 37.64 1.18
C PRO A 324 25.53 38.43 2.43
N HIS A 325 26.06 39.65 2.25
CA HIS A 325 26.34 40.57 3.35
C HIS A 325 25.04 40.92 4.08
N ALA A 326 24.74 40.16 5.14
CA ALA A 326 23.71 40.48 6.12
C ALA A 326 24.35 41.26 7.28
N SER A 327 23.59 42.22 7.80
CA SER A 327 23.88 43.07 8.95
C SER A 327 24.49 42.30 10.14
N PRO A 328 25.31 42.95 10.99
CA PRO A 328 25.97 42.29 12.11
C PRO A 328 24.93 41.60 13.00
N PRO A 329 25.04 40.27 13.22
CA PRO A 329 24.06 39.54 14.00
C PRO A 329 24.13 39.94 15.47
N SER A 330 22.98 40.01 16.13
CA SER A 330 22.90 40.15 17.60
C SER A 330 23.62 38.96 18.25
N ARG A 331 24.20 39.16 19.43
CA ARG A 331 25.19 38.24 20.01
C ARG A 331 24.61 36.86 20.41
N GLY A 332 23.29 36.76 20.58
CA GLY A 332 22.59 35.56 21.07
C GLY A 332 21.80 34.76 20.02
N ALA A 333 21.15 35.42 19.05
CA ALA A 333 20.38 34.75 18.00
C ALA A 333 21.15 33.70 17.15
N PRO A 334 22.41 33.93 16.75
CA PRO A 334 23.16 32.94 15.97
C PRO A 334 23.52 31.67 16.78
N ALA A 335 23.42 31.70 18.12
CA ALA A 335 23.72 30.54 18.95
C ALA A 335 22.58 29.51 18.87
N VAL A 336 21.32 29.94 19.04
CA VAL A 336 20.15 29.05 18.99
C VAL A 336 19.97 28.47 17.59
N ASP A 337 20.13 29.28 16.55
CA ASP A 337 20.11 28.84 15.16
C ASP A 337 21.15 27.76 14.86
N LYS A 338 22.37 27.94 15.37
CA LYS A 338 23.44 26.94 15.21
C LYS A 338 23.10 25.65 15.94
N MET A 339 22.50 25.73 17.12
CA MET A 339 22.06 24.57 17.88
C MET A 339 20.92 23.83 17.19
N SER A 340 19.97 24.55 16.58
CA SER A 340 18.89 23.96 15.79
C SER A 340 19.43 23.15 14.61
N ARG A 341 20.38 23.72 13.84
CA ARG A 341 21.04 22.99 12.74
C ARG A 341 21.84 21.77 13.22
N GLN A 342 22.49 21.88 14.38
CA GLN A 342 23.19 20.75 14.99
C GLN A 342 22.22 19.62 15.36
N LEU A 343 21.08 19.97 15.95
CA LEU A 343 20.03 19.01 16.29
C LEU A 343 19.48 18.32 15.04
N GLU A 344 19.15 19.08 13.99
CA GLU A 344 18.68 18.51 12.72
C GLU A 344 19.72 17.56 12.10
N ASN A 345 21.01 17.89 12.17
CA ASN A 345 22.07 17.01 11.67
C ASN A 345 22.18 15.71 12.47
N ILE A 346 22.06 15.76 13.80
CA ILE A 346 22.03 14.57 14.66
C ILE A 346 20.90 13.64 14.23
N PHE A 347 19.67 14.17 14.12
CA PHE A 347 18.51 13.36 13.73
C PHE A 347 18.56 12.88 12.28
N LYS A 348 19.15 13.66 11.38
CA LYS A 348 19.40 13.23 10.00
C LYS A 348 20.32 12.01 9.95
N THR A 349 21.36 11.98 10.79
CA THR A 349 22.27 10.83 10.89
C THR A 349 21.60 9.63 11.57
N LEU A 350 20.80 9.87 12.62
CA LEU A 350 19.97 8.82 13.24
C LEU A 350 18.96 8.23 12.26
N ASN A 351 18.40 8.99 11.32
CA ASN A 351 17.41 8.44 10.38
C ASN A 351 18.00 7.53 9.28
N VAL A 352 19.32 7.46 9.15
CA VAL A 352 19.97 6.46 8.29
C VAL A 352 19.85 5.07 8.96
N PRO A 353 19.56 3.98 8.25
CA PRO A 353 19.56 2.63 8.84
C PRO A 353 20.91 2.32 9.51
N GLU A 354 20.91 1.70 10.68
CA GLU A 354 22.13 1.44 11.47
C GLU A 354 23.23 0.72 10.66
N ILE A 355 22.83 -0.19 9.77
CA ILE A 355 23.73 -0.96 8.88
C ILE A 355 24.48 -0.04 7.88
N ASP A 356 23.88 1.08 7.52
CA ASP A 356 24.39 2.04 6.53
C ASP A 356 25.02 3.28 7.17
N ARG A 357 24.98 3.40 8.52
CA ARG A 357 25.58 4.54 9.23
C ARG A 357 27.10 4.41 9.23
N MET A 358 27.78 5.51 8.86
CA MET A 358 29.24 5.62 9.04
C MET A 358 29.64 6.02 10.47
N THR A 359 28.69 6.47 11.29
CA THR A 359 28.87 6.88 12.68
C THR A 359 28.26 5.85 13.61
N THR A 360 28.95 5.53 14.70
CA THR A 360 28.44 4.60 15.71
C THR A 360 27.38 5.30 16.59
N ASN A 361 26.57 4.51 17.31
CA ASN A 361 25.65 5.08 18.29
C ASN A 361 26.41 5.85 19.39
N ASP A 362 27.62 5.41 19.77
CA ASP A 362 28.48 6.11 20.75
C ASP A 362 28.92 7.50 20.26
N ASP A 363 29.26 7.63 18.97
CA ASP A 363 29.58 8.92 18.36
C ASP A 363 28.37 9.86 18.42
N LEU A 364 27.18 9.34 18.11
CA LEU A 364 25.93 10.11 18.15
C LEU A 364 25.55 10.52 19.57
N GLN A 365 25.73 9.64 20.56
CA GLN A 365 25.53 9.99 21.97
C GLN A 365 26.48 11.12 22.38
N THR A 366 27.74 11.07 21.93
CA THR A 366 28.73 12.14 22.18
C THR A 366 28.27 13.48 21.59
N ASP A 367 27.74 13.48 20.37
CA ASP A 367 27.20 14.69 19.72
C ASP A 367 25.97 15.24 20.45
N ILE A 368 25.08 14.38 20.93
CA ILE A 368 23.88 14.76 21.70
C ILE A 368 24.29 15.37 23.05
N VAL A 369 25.23 14.74 23.77
CA VAL A 369 25.77 15.27 25.02
C VAL A 369 26.44 16.63 24.78
N ALA A 370 27.17 16.79 23.68
CA ALA A 370 27.80 18.06 23.31
C ALA A 370 26.77 19.14 22.94
N TRP A 371 25.66 18.76 22.30
CA TRP A 371 24.54 19.66 22.03
C TRP A 371 23.84 20.10 23.33
N MET A 372 23.54 19.16 24.22
CA MET A 372 22.96 19.42 25.55
C MET A 372 23.84 20.35 26.38
N SER A 373 25.16 20.16 26.34
CA SER A 373 26.11 21.08 27.00
C SER A 373 25.97 22.51 26.51
N LYS A 374 25.84 22.73 25.20
CA LYS A 374 25.68 24.09 24.66
C LYS A 374 24.37 24.73 25.09
N LEU A 375 23.30 23.93 25.18
CA LEU A 375 22.01 24.41 25.67
C LEU A 375 22.09 24.82 27.13
N GLU A 376 22.68 23.98 27.98
CA GLU A 376 22.89 24.28 29.40
C GLU A 376 23.70 25.56 29.61
N HIS A 377 24.83 25.73 28.90
CA HIS A 377 25.65 26.95 29.01
C HIS A 377 24.87 28.21 28.56
N LEU A 378 24.05 28.10 27.50
CA LEU A 378 23.22 29.21 27.05
C LEU A 378 22.17 29.58 28.10
N LEU A 379 21.58 28.60 28.78
CA LEU A 379 20.61 28.84 29.84
C LEU A 379 21.27 29.44 31.08
N GLU A 380 22.47 28.97 31.45
CA GLU A 380 23.28 29.56 32.52
C GLU A 380 23.53 31.05 32.22
N ASP A 381 23.96 31.39 31.00
CA ASP A 381 24.20 32.77 30.57
C ASP A 381 22.94 33.66 30.66
N LEU A 382 21.74 33.08 30.46
CA LEU A 382 20.46 33.77 30.62
C LEU A 382 20.04 33.97 32.09
N HIS A 383 20.57 33.16 33.01
CA HIS A 383 20.31 33.24 34.44
C HIS A 383 21.31 34.09 35.23
N VAL A 384 22.49 34.40 34.66
CA VAL A 384 23.51 35.22 35.34
C VAL A 384 22.90 36.55 35.81
N SER A 385 23.27 36.96 37.03
CA SER A 385 22.94 38.26 37.60
C SER A 385 24.24 39.02 37.92
N PRO A 386 24.51 40.18 37.30
CA PRO A 386 23.68 40.89 36.32
C PRO A 386 23.60 40.15 34.96
N PRO A 387 22.49 40.29 34.22
CA PRO A 387 22.30 39.56 32.98
C PRO A 387 23.30 39.97 31.89
N ASN A 388 23.89 38.98 31.23
CA ASN A 388 24.80 39.17 30.09
C ASN A 388 24.08 39.74 28.85
N PHE A 389 22.77 39.59 28.80
CA PHE A 389 21.89 40.06 27.72
C PHE A 389 20.98 41.15 28.22
N ASP A 390 20.67 42.12 27.36
CA ASP A 390 19.60 43.05 27.68
C ASP A 390 18.23 42.33 27.68
N LYS A 391 17.21 43.01 28.20
CA LYS A 391 15.85 42.44 28.32
C LYS A 391 15.25 42.03 26.97
N GLN A 392 15.54 42.79 25.91
CA GLN A 392 15.01 42.52 24.58
C GLN A 392 15.73 41.33 23.93
N GLU A 393 17.07 41.28 24.01
CA GLU A 393 17.87 40.14 23.56
C GLU A 393 17.45 38.86 24.28
N ARG A 394 17.28 38.91 25.61
CA ARG A 394 16.80 37.77 26.40
C ARG A 394 15.45 37.27 25.90
N ASN A 395 14.49 38.16 25.62
CA ASN A 395 13.18 37.76 25.12
C ASN A 395 13.25 37.15 23.71
N ILE A 396 14.14 37.64 22.84
CA ILE A 396 14.37 37.06 21.51
C ILE A 396 14.94 35.65 21.66
N ILE A 397 15.99 35.47 22.47
CA ILE A 397 16.61 34.15 22.70
C ILE A 397 15.60 33.17 23.30
N ILE A 398 14.77 33.59 24.26
CA ILE A 398 13.71 32.74 24.83
C ILE A 398 12.69 32.33 23.75
N GLY A 399 12.31 33.24 22.86
CA GLY A 399 11.43 32.91 21.73
C GLY A 399 12.04 31.90 20.77
N GLU A 400 13.34 32.03 20.49
CA GLU A 400 14.07 31.08 19.65
C GLU A 400 14.28 29.72 20.35
N LEU A 401 14.50 29.72 21.67
CA LEU A 401 14.58 28.49 22.47
C LEU A 401 13.26 27.72 22.46
N SER A 402 12.12 28.42 22.54
CA SER A 402 10.81 27.80 22.35
C SER A 402 10.69 27.15 20.97
N GLN A 403 11.16 27.83 19.91
CA GLN A 403 11.16 27.26 18.56
C GLN A 403 12.14 26.07 18.41
N LEU A 404 13.26 26.07 19.14
CA LEU A 404 14.19 24.95 19.21
C LEU A 404 13.52 23.72 19.86
N LEU A 405 12.75 23.90 20.94
CA LEU A 405 11.99 22.81 21.58
C LEU A 405 10.91 22.24 20.66
N VAL A 406 10.14 23.09 19.98
CA VAL A 406 9.19 22.64 18.94
C VAL A 406 9.89 21.79 17.88
N THR A 407 11.09 22.18 17.50
CA THR A 407 11.89 21.44 16.50
C THR A 407 12.36 20.11 17.06
N LEU A 408 12.77 20.07 18.33
CA LEU A 408 13.17 18.86 19.04
C LEU A 408 12.02 17.84 19.12
N ASN A 409 10.85 18.25 19.60
CA ASN A 409 9.68 17.36 19.74
C ASN A 409 9.31 16.74 18.38
N ARG A 410 9.18 17.59 17.36
CA ARG A 410 8.92 17.13 16.00
C ARG A 410 9.94 16.09 15.51
N LEU A 411 11.24 16.34 15.75
CA LEU A 411 12.30 15.42 15.31
C LEU A 411 12.25 14.08 16.05
N ILE A 412 11.88 14.09 17.34
CA ILE A 412 11.70 12.89 18.16
C ILE A 412 10.48 12.09 17.70
N GLU A 413 9.33 12.74 17.55
CA GLU A 413 8.09 12.13 17.04
C GLU A 413 8.32 11.47 15.68
N ASP A 414 9.04 12.16 14.78
CA ASP A 414 9.36 11.66 13.44
C ASP A 414 10.39 10.50 13.43
N SER A 415 11.10 10.28 14.53
CA SER A 415 12.20 9.30 14.60
C SER A 415 11.69 7.90 14.95
N GLN A 416 12.41 6.88 14.49
CA GLN A 416 12.12 5.47 14.81
C GLN A 416 12.35 5.20 16.31
N VAL A 417 11.63 4.24 16.88
CA VAL A 417 11.70 3.87 18.32
C VAL A 417 13.14 3.63 18.78
N GLY A 418 13.96 2.92 18.01
CA GLY A 418 15.37 2.70 18.36
C GLY A 418 16.22 3.98 18.40
N ASN A 419 15.91 4.97 17.54
CA ASN A 419 16.61 6.25 17.53
C ASN A 419 16.23 7.14 18.71
N ARG A 420 14.95 7.08 19.13
CA ARG A 420 14.47 7.75 20.35
C ARG A 420 15.25 7.27 21.56
N GLY A 421 15.43 5.96 21.69
CA GLY A 421 16.22 5.36 22.75
C GLY A 421 17.67 5.88 22.78
N VAL A 422 18.34 5.98 21.63
CA VAL A 422 19.70 6.57 21.58
C VAL A 422 19.69 8.01 22.11
N PHE A 423 18.68 8.81 21.75
CA PHE A 423 18.57 10.20 22.19
C PHE A 423 18.26 10.33 23.68
N TYR A 424 17.26 9.62 24.19
CA TYR A 424 16.87 9.67 25.60
C TYR A 424 17.98 9.13 26.51
N ASN A 425 18.64 8.04 26.11
CA ASN A 425 19.77 7.49 26.86
C ASN A 425 20.96 8.45 26.90
N ALA A 426 21.27 9.14 25.78
CA ALA A 426 22.32 10.15 25.74
C ALA A 426 22.03 11.37 26.64
N CYS A 427 20.77 11.81 26.64
CA CYS A 427 20.32 12.94 27.46
C CYS A 427 20.29 12.62 28.95
N GLY A 428 19.87 11.41 29.33
CA GLY A 428 19.76 10.96 30.72
C GLY A 428 18.95 11.94 31.59
N SER A 429 19.35 12.11 32.85
CA SER A 429 18.73 13.08 33.78
C SER A 429 19.11 14.53 33.52
N ARG A 430 20.05 14.78 32.60
CA ARG A 430 20.54 16.12 32.31
C ARG A 430 19.49 16.98 31.61
N ILE A 431 18.63 16.35 30.81
CA ILE A 431 17.53 17.06 30.14
C ILE A 431 16.49 17.57 31.14
N ASP A 432 16.24 16.83 32.23
CA ASP A 432 15.34 17.27 33.29
C ASP A 432 15.89 18.53 33.98
N HIS A 433 17.21 18.60 34.19
CA HIS A 433 17.86 19.78 34.74
C HIS A 433 17.70 21.00 33.80
N VAL A 434 17.96 20.82 32.51
CA VAL A 434 17.78 21.84 31.48
C VAL A 434 16.33 22.34 31.40
N PHE A 435 15.37 21.43 31.46
CA PHE A 435 13.94 21.77 31.46
C PHE A 435 13.51 22.51 32.71
N MET A 436 14.01 22.13 33.88
CA MET A 436 13.78 22.87 35.12
C MET A 436 14.31 24.32 35.00
N GLN A 437 15.51 24.52 34.43
CA GLN A 437 16.06 25.85 34.18
C GLN A 437 15.17 26.65 33.19
N LEU A 438 14.76 26.04 32.08
CA LEU A 438 13.87 26.67 31.09
C LEU A 438 12.53 27.09 31.68
N ARG A 439 11.88 26.24 32.48
CA ARG A 439 10.64 26.56 33.20
C ARG A 439 10.79 27.79 34.09
N SER A 440 11.95 27.95 34.71
CA SER A 440 12.23 29.13 35.54
C SER A 440 12.50 30.42 34.73
N LEU A 441 12.93 30.31 33.47
CA LEU A 441 13.10 31.45 32.56
C LEU A 441 11.81 31.90 31.90
N SER A 442 10.95 30.95 31.50
CA SER A 442 9.79 31.24 30.68
C SER A 442 8.71 30.15 30.74
N THR A 443 7.47 30.57 30.95
CA THR A 443 6.29 29.70 30.82
C THR A 443 5.95 29.35 29.37
N PHE A 444 6.50 30.06 28.38
CA PHE A 444 6.24 29.75 26.97
C PHE A 444 6.83 28.40 26.53
N CYS A 445 7.83 27.90 27.26
CA CYS A 445 8.44 26.60 26.99
C CYS A 445 7.71 25.45 27.69
N GLU A 446 6.81 25.73 28.63
CA GLU A 446 6.18 24.72 29.51
C GLU A 446 5.44 23.65 28.71
N LYS A 447 4.58 24.07 27.78
CA LYS A 447 3.82 23.16 26.91
C LYS A 447 4.72 22.22 26.10
N GLU A 448 5.79 22.75 25.53
CA GLU A 448 6.69 21.96 24.66
C GLU A 448 7.59 21.04 25.49
N ILE A 449 7.87 21.40 26.74
CA ILE A 449 8.55 20.53 27.70
C ILE A 449 7.62 19.38 28.14
N GLU A 450 6.36 19.66 28.44
CA GLU A 450 5.37 18.63 28.79
C GLU A 450 5.21 17.61 27.66
N GLU A 451 5.05 18.07 26.41
CA GLU A 451 4.95 17.20 25.23
C GLU A 451 6.19 16.31 25.05
N PHE A 452 7.40 16.83 25.34
CA PHE A 452 8.61 16.01 25.34
C PHE A 452 8.58 14.94 26.44
N GLU A 453 8.18 15.31 27.66
CA GLU A 453 8.14 14.43 28.82
C GLU A 453 7.13 13.29 28.60
N ASP A 454 5.94 13.62 28.08
CA ASP A 454 4.89 12.66 27.71
C ASP A 454 5.41 11.66 26.67
N GLU A 455 5.99 12.13 25.56
CA GLU A 455 6.54 11.24 24.51
C GLU A 455 7.69 10.36 25.02
N ARG A 456 8.50 10.88 25.95
CA ARG A 456 9.57 10.11 26.59
C ARG A 456 9.01 9.02 27.51
N ASP A 457 7.93 9.29 28.23
CA ASP A 457 7.33 8.32 29.13
C ASP A 457 6.56 7.24 28.35
N ASP A 458 5.82 7.62 27.29
CA ASP A 458 5.22 6.67 26.34
C ASP A 458 6.27 5.73 25.73
N TRP A 459 7.45 6.26 25.37
CA TRP A 459 8.55 5.44 24.86
C TRP A 459 9.08 4.43 25.89
N LYS A 460 9.12 4.75 27.19
CA LYS A 460 9.57 3.82 28.23
C LYS A 460 8.59 2.70 28.46
N ASP A 461 7.29 2.94 28.26
CA ASP A 461 6.25 1.93 28.43
C ASP A 461 6.26 0.90 27.28
N ASP A 462 6.83 1.26 26.12
CA ASP A 462 7.00 0.40 24.96
C ASP A 462 8.28 -0.48 24.99
N GLU A 463 9.22 -0.23 25.93
CA GLU A 463 10.48 -0.99 26.13
C GLU A 463 10.31 -2.15 27.12
#